data_AF-A0A268F6D4-F1
#
_entry.id   AF-A0A268F6D4-F1
#
_cell.length_a   1.000
_cell.length_b   1.000
_cell.length_c   1.000
_cell.angle_alpha   90.00
_cell.angle_beta   90.00
_cell.angle_gamma   90.00
#
_symmetry.space_group_name_H-M   'P 1'
#
loop_
_entity.id
_entity.type
_entity.pdbx_description
1 polymer ?
#
loop_
_entity_poly.entity_id
_entity_poly.type
_entity_poly.pdbx_seq_one_letter_code
_entity_poly.pdbx_strand_id
1 'polypeptide(L)'
;MFAILFWSLSLYFYFHGKMMALKAENKWEAELKEINITEIGVRQKDEMLPWYVFLIPIIITVGFLIFTATQYHLLPAEIPVHWGLSGKADRFTKKTPISGVSMLLILLVMQIMFLSINSATKKSGIKISANNKHASKLRQLKYRKYTSWFFLLTSIAITVLIILLQLTILYDNIFSDHLVFLIPIIITLSILIGAILFTIKLERLNRGAEGEEQDTKEISSFDGDSYWKGGLIYFNKSDPSIFVEKRFGVGWTLNFANPIGYVIVFVPLLIIILLSIIE
;
A
#
# COMPACT_ATOMS: atom_id res chain seq x y z
N MET A 1 7.72 16.53 11.96
CA MET A 1 7.09 15.77 10.84
C MET A 1 5.76 16.39 10.39
N PHE A 2 4.73 16.48 11.24
CA PHE A 2 3.41 16.98 10.84
C PHE A 2 3.40 18.43 10.30
N ALA A 3 4.21 19.33 10.88
CA ALA A 3 4.34 20.70 10.38
C ALA A 3 4.85 20.77 8.92
N ILE A 4 5.80 19.89 8.55
CA ILE A 4 6.36 19.84 7.18
C ILE A 4 5.29 19.35 6.20
N LEU A 5 4.52 18.32 6.57
CA LEU A 5 3.42 17.80 5.75
C LEU A 5 2.32 18.86 5.56
N PHE A 6 1.96 19.57 6.63
CA PHE A 6 0.98 20.64 6.56
C PHE A 6 1.46 21.78 5.65
N TRP A 7 2.71 22.18 5.79
CA TRP A 7 3.32 23.22 4.96
C TRP A 7 3.37 22.82 3.49
N SER A 8 3.81 21.60 3.16
CA SER A 8 3.88 21.13 1.77
C SER A 8 2.51 21.04 1.11
N LEU A 9 1.51 20.55 1.84
CA LEU A 9 0.14 20.47 1.36
C LEU A 9 -0.48 21.86 1.14
N SER A 10 -0.19 22.81 2.03
CA SER A 10 -0.64 24.20 1.90
C SER A 10 -0.07 24.87 0.66
N LEU A 11 1.25 24.71 0.42
CA LEU A 11 1.90 25.21 -0.79
C LEU A 11 1.31 24.57 -2.05
N TYR A 12 1.09 23.24 -2.03
CA TYR A 12 0.47 22.54 -3.14
C TYR A 12 -0.89 23.13 -3.52
N PHE A 13 -1.80 23.29 -2.55
CA PHE A 13 -3.13 23.82 -2.82
C PHE A 13 -3.09 25.27 -3.31
N TYR A 14 -2.18 26.08 -2.78
CA TYR A 14 -1.96 27.45 -3.26
C TYR A 14 -1.56 27.50 -4.75
N PHE A 15 -0.55 26.72 -5.14
CA PHE A 15 -0.10 26.68 -6.53
C PHE A 15 -1.07 25.96 -7.47
N HIS A 16 -1.77 24.93 -7.00
CA HIS A 16 -2.83 24.28 -7.76
C HIS A 16 -3.96 25.27 -8.09
N GLY A 17 -4.40 26.09 -7.13
CA GLY A 17 -5.40 27.13 -7.36
C GLY A 17 -4.95 28.16 -8.39
N LYS A 18 -3.70 28.65 -8.29
CA LYS A 18 -3.12 29.54 -9.31
C LYS A 18 -3.09 28.89 -10.69
N MET A 19 -2.74 27.61 -10.75
CA MET A 19 -2.67 26.89 -12.01
C MET A 19 -4.04 26.78 -12.69
N MET A 20 -5.08 26.46 -11.92
CA MET A 20 -6.45 26.37 -12.43
C MET A 20 -6.97 27.72 -12.94
N ALA A 21 -6.64 28.82 -12.24
CA ALA A 21 -7.00 30.16 -12.70
C ALA A 21 -6.37 30.49 -14.06
N LEU A 22 -5.07 30.20 -14.23
CA LEU A 22 -4.36 30.41 -15.50
C LEU A 22 -4.88 29.51 -16.63
N LYS A 23 -5.21 28.23 -16.33
CA LYS A 23 -5.84 27.33 -17.31
C LYS A 23 -7.16 27.90 -17.85
N ALA A 24 -7.98 28.45 -16.95
CA ALA A 24 -9.28 29.03 -17.29
C ALA A 24 -9.13 30.32 -18.11
N GLU A 25 -8.20 31.20 -17.73
CA GLU A 25 -7.92 32.45 -18.43
C GLU A 25 -7.43 32.22 -19.86
N ASN A 26 -6.50 31.28 -20.04
CA ASN A 26 -5.86 31.01 -21.33
C ASN A 26 -6.57 29.94 -22.17
N LYS A 27 -7.67 29.34 -21.68
CA LYS A 27 -8.46 28.31 -22.36
C LYS A 27 -7.64 27.16 -22.93
N TRP A 28 -6.61 26.70 -22.20
CA TRP A 28 -5.68 25.66 -22.67
C TRP A 28 -6.33 24.33 -23.08
N GLU A 29 -7.55 24.06 -22.61
CA GLU A 29 -8.28 22.82 -22.91
C GLU A 29 -9.25 22.94 -24.09
N ALA A 30 -9.46 24.14 -24.65
CA ALA A 30 -10.46 24.36 -25.70
C ALA A 30 -10.08 23.74 -27.06
N GLU A 31 -8.79 23.51 -27.31
CA GLU A 31 -8.28 22.97 -28.59
C GLU A 31 -7.88 21.49 -28.51
N LEU A 32 -7.97 20.86 -27.33
CA LEU A 32 -7.52 19.50 -27.12
C LEU A 32 -8.64 18.49 -27.38
N LYS A 33 -8.40 17.53 -28.28
CA LYS A 33 -9.32 16.41 -28.50
C LYS A 33 -9.04 15.30 -27.49
N GLU A 34 -9.96 15.14 -26.55
CA GLU A 34 -9.94 14.05 -25.58
C GLU A 34 -10.25 12.70 -26.24
N ILE A 35 -9.30 11.75 -26.17
CA ILE A 35 -9.49 10.39 -26.68
C ILE A 35 -9.24 9.40 -25.54
N ASN A 36 -10.25 8.58 -25.22
CA ASN A 36 -10.11 7.45 -24.32
C ASN A 36 -9.82 6.17 -25.13
N ILE A 37 -8.68 5.54 -24.87
CA ILE A 37 -8.29 4.30 -25.55
C ILE A 37 -8.45 3.13 -24.60
N THR A 38 -9.42 2.27 -24.92
CA THR A 38 -9.63 1.00 -24.23
C THR A 38 -9.18 -0.16 -25.10
N GLU A 39 -8.13 -0.86 -24.69
CA GLU A 39 -7.66 -2.08 -25.35
C GLU A 39 -8.04 -3.31 -24.50
N ILE A 40 -8.91 -4.17 -25.04
CA ILE A 40 -9.56 -5.27 -24.30
C ILE A 40 -8.54 -6.39 -23.94
N GLY A 41 -7.52 -6.62 -24.77
CA GLY A 41 -6.55 -7.70 -24.60
C GLY A 41 -5.42 -7.46 -23.60
N VAL A 42 -5.25 -6.23 -23.08
CA VAL A 42 -4.12 -5.86 -22.21
C VAL A 42 -4.11 -6.68 -20.92
N ARG A 43 -5.29 -6.98 -20.38
CA ARG A 43 -5.45 -7.71 -19.12
C ARG A 43 -4.90 -9.13 -19.16
N GLN A 44 -4.85 -9.76 -20.34
CA GLN A 44 -4.27 -11.10 -20.49
C GLN A 44 -2.75 -11.10 -20.27
N LYS A 45 -2.10 -9.94 -20.44
CA LYS A 45 -0.67 -9.75 -20.20
C LYS A 45 -0.36 -9.21 -18.79
N ASP A 46 -1.35 -9.14 -17.90
CA ASP A 46 -1.16 -8.66 -16.53
C ASP A 46 -0.49 -9.73 -15.67
N GLU A 47 0.76 -9.47 -15.31
CA GLU A 47 1.61 -10.35 -14.50
C GLU A 47 1.49 -10.08 -12.99
N MET A 48 0.45 -9.37 -12.53
CA MET A 48 0.15 -9.27 -11.10
C MET A 48 0.01 -10.65 -10.46
N LEU A 49 0.63 -10.81 -9.29
CA LEU A 49 0.60 -12.07 -8.56
C LEU A 49 -0.85 -12.49 -8.30
N PRO A 50 -1.17 -13.78 -8.50
CA PRO A 50 -2.48 -14.27 -8.23
C PRO A 50 -2.76 -14.28 -6.71
N TRP A 51 -4.03 -14.08 -6.36
CA TRP A 51 -4.48 -13.88 -4.98
C TRP A 51 -4.05 -15.03 -4.05
N TYR A 52 -4.00 -16.27 -4.54
CA TYR A 52 -3.66 -17.44 -3.73
C TYR A 52 -2.23 -17.44 -3.21
N VAL A 53 -1.29 -16.69 -3.82
CA VAL A 53 0.09 -16.60 -3.31
C VAL A 53 0.13 -15.87 -1.97
N PHE A 54 -0.77 -14.91 -1.75
CA PHE A 54 -0.91 -14.22 -0.47
C PHE A 54 -1.48 -15.11 0.64
N LEU A 55 -2.02 -16.30 0.31
CA LEU A 55 -2.43 -17.26 1.32
C LEU A 55 -1.24 -17.88 2.05
N ILE A 56 -0.04 -17.89 1.46
CA ILE A 56 1.16 -18.47 2.09
C ILE A 56 1.44 -17.81 3.45
N PRO A 57 1.67 -16.48 3.54
CA PRO A 57 1.87 -15.84 4.84
C PRO A 57 0.62 -15.91 5.75
N ILE A 58 -0.59 -15.89 5.19
CA ILE A 58 -1.84 -16.02 5.96
C ILE A 58 -1.95 -17.37 6.66
N ILE A 59 -1.68 -18.47 5.95
CA ILE A 59 -1.73 -19.83 6.50
C ILE A 59 -0.70 -19.97 7.62
N ILE A 60 0.50 -19.41 7.45
CA ILE A 60 1.53 -19.41 8.50
C ILE A 60 1.02 -18.65 9.74
N THR A 61 0.45 -17.45 9.56
CA THR A 61 -0.12 -16.66 10.67
C THR A 61 -1.26 -17.38 11.38
N VAL A 62 -2.17 -18.01 10.63
CA VAL A 62 -3.26 -18.82 11.20
C VAL A 62 -2.71 -20.04 11.94
N GLY A 63 -1.68 -20.70 11.41
CA GLY A 63 -0.98 -21.79 12.08
C GLY A 63 -0.39 -21.34 13.42
N PHE A 64 0.25 -20.17 13.46
CA PHE A 64 0.80 -19.59 14.69
C PHE A 64 -0.26 -19.11 15.67
N LEU A 65 -1.42 -18.65 15.20
CA LEU A 65 -2.59 -18.37 16.04
C LEU A 65 -3.06 -19.62 16.77
N ILE A 66 -3.25 -20.71 16.02
CA ILE A 66 -3.67 -22.00 16.59
C ILE A 66 -2.59 -22.52 17.54
N PHE A 67 -1.32 -22.48 17.12
CA PHE A 67 -0.20 -22.89 17.96
C PHE A 67 -0.17 -22.12 19.30
N THR A 68 -0.24 -20.79 19.26
CA THR A 68 -0.26 -19.95 20.47
C THR A 68 -1.47 -20.28 21.34
N ALA A 69 -2.64 -20.53 20.76
CA ALA A 69 -3.83 -20.92 21.51
C ALA A 69 -3.64 -22.26 22.23
N THR A 70 -2.98 -23.25 21.62
CA THR A 70 -2.64 -24.52 22.30
C THR A 70 -1.59 -24.35 23.41
N GLN A 71 -0.67 -23.41 23.21
CA GLN A 71 0.40 -23.07 24.16
C GLN A 71 0.03 -21.93 25.10
N TYR A 72 -1.26 -21.58 25.20
CA TYR A 72 -1.71 -20.41 25.96
C TYR A 72 -1.30 -20.46 27.43
N HIS A 73 -1.18 -21.66 28.00
CA HIS A 73 -0.71 -21.88 29.36
C HIS A 73 0.73 -21.41 29.60
N LEU A 74 1.60 -21.45 28.58
CA LEU A 74 3.00 -20.99 28.66
C LEU A 74 3.13 -19.48 28.68
N LEU A 75 2.13 -18.73 28.20
CA LEU A 75 2.21 -17.27 28.16
C LEU A 75 2.34 -16.68 29.57
N PRO A 76 3.22 -15.69 29.77
CA PRO A 76 3.40 -15.02 31.05
C PRO A 76 2.13 -14.27 31.49
N ALA A 77 1.97 -14.05 32.79
CA ALA A 77 0.82 -13.31 33.35
C ALA A 77 0.77 -11.85 32.84
N GLU A 78 1.94 -11.29 32.53
CA GLU A 78 2.10 -9.98 31.90
C GLU A 78 2.81 -10.15 30.55
N ILE A 79 2.18 -9.66 29.49
CA ILE A 79 2.66 -9.79 28.11
C ILE A 79 3.37 -8.50 27.71
N PRO A 80 4.63 -8.58 27.21
CA PRO A 80 5.33 -7.39 26.75
C PRO A 80 4.71 -6.84 25.45
N VAL A 81 4.48 -5.54 25.41
CA VAL A 81 3.89 -4.83 24.26
C VAL A 81 4.79 -3.71 23.72
N HIS A 82 5.91 -3.44 24.40
CA HIS A 82 6.93 -2.50 23.96
C HIS A 82 8.29 -2.91 24.48
N TRP A 83 9.33 -2.66 23.68
CA TRP A 83 10.72 -2.94 24.00
C TRP A 83 11.53 -1.66 23.89
N GLY A 84 12.34 -1.39 24.91
CA GLY A 84 13.26 -0.27 24.95
C GLY A 84 14.53 -0.50 24.13
N LEU A 85 15.42 0.50 24.09
CA LEU A 85 16.69 0.46 23.35
C LEU A 85 17.66 -0.63 23.82
N SER A 86 17.46 -1.16 25.04
CA SER A 86 18.25 -2.26 25.59
C SER A 86 17.79 -3.64 25.12
N GLY A 87 16.71 -3.73 24.33
CA GLY A 87 16.07 -4.99 23.95
C GLY A 87 15.19 -5.60 25.05
N LYS A 88 15.08 -4.94 26.20
CA LYS A 88 14.21 -5.38 27.30
C LYS A 88 12.83 -4.74 27.19
N ALA A 89 11.81 -5.50 27.57
CA ALA A 89 10.45 -5.01 27.63
C ALA A 89 10.30 -3.98 28.76
N ASP A 90 9.66 -2.85 28.45
CA ASP A 90 9.43 -1.73 29.38
C ASP A 90 7.94 -1.37 29.53
N ARG A 91 7.06 -1.96 28.70
CA ARG A 91 5.61 -1.85 28.81
C ARG A 91 4.94 -3.21 28.64
N PHE A 92 3.95 -3.46 29.48
CA PHE A 92 3.26 -4.74 29.57
C PHE A 92 1.75 -4.58 29.61
N THR A 93 1.03 -5.61 29.17
CA THR A 93 -0.42 -5.75 29.32
C THR A 93 -0.77 -7.02 30.10
N LYS A 94 -1.96 -7.07 30.70
CA LYS A 94 -2.44 -8.25 31.42
C LYS A 94 -2.77 -9.38 30.43
N LYS A 95 -2.45 -10.61 30.81
CA LYS A 95 -2.81 -11.81 30.04
C LYS A 95 -4.33 -11.96 29.94
N THR A 96 -4.82 -11.90 28.70
CA THR A 96 -6.20 -12.23 28.30
C THR A 96 -6.15 -13.08 27.03
N PRO A 97 -7.23 -13.76 26.62
CA PRO A 97 -7.23 -14.52 25.38
C PRO A 97 -6.92 -13.66 24.16
N ILE A 98 -7.33 -12.39 24.15
CA ILE A 98 -7.10 -11.45 23.04
C ILE A 98 -5.65 -10.92 23.07
N SER A 99 -5.18 -10.43 24.21
CA SER A 99 -3.81 -9.88 24.33
C SER A 99 -2.71 -10.93 24.10
N GLY A 100 -3.00 -12.22 24.35
CA GLY A 100 -2.08 -13.32 24.05
C GLY A 100 -1.80 -13.54 22.56
N VAL A 101 -2.69 -13.09 21.67
CA VAL A 101 -2.61 -13.32 20.22
C VAL A 101 -2.74 -12.04 19.41
N SER A 102 -2.75 -10.88 20.05
CA SER A 102 -3.11 -9.62 19.41
C SER A 102 -2.18 -9.25 18.25
N MET A 103 -0.88 -9.43 18.41
CA MET A 103 0.10 -9.18 17.35
C MET A 103 -0.17 -10.04 16.10
N LEU A 104 -0.57 -11.30 16.30
CA LEU A 104 -0.94 -12.21 15.21
C LEU A 104 -2.29 -11.83 14.58
N LEU A 105 -3.25 -11.33 15.36
CA LEU A 105 -4.52 -10.81 14.84
C LEU A 105 -4.31 -9.55 13.99
N ILE A 106 -3.51 -8.60 14.47
CA ILE A 106 -3.13 -7.39 13.73
C ILE A 106 -2.44 -7.78 12.41
N LEU A 107 -1.49 -8.72 12.47
CA LEU A 107 -0.83 -9.26 11.28
C LEU A 107 -1.84 -9.86 10.29
N LEU A 108 -2.77 -10.69 10.77
CA LEU A 108 -3.79 -11.32 9.92
C LEU A 108 -4.67 -10.27 9.23
N VAL A 109 -5.09 -9.24 9.97
CA VAL A 109 -5.87 -8.12 9.42
C VAL A 109 -5.08 -7.36 8.35
N MET A 110 -3.80 -7.08 8.59
CA MET A 110 -2.92 -6.44 7.60
C MET A 110 -2.72 -7.30 6.34
N GLN A 111 -2.54 -8.61 6.48
CA GLN A 111 -2.39 -9.52 5.34
C GLN A 111 -3.67 -9.60 4.50
N ILE A 112 -4.85 -9.67 5.15
CA ILE A 112 -6.16 -9.62 4.47
C ILE A 112 -6.32 -8.28 3.73
N MET A 113 -5.88 -7.18 4.33
CA MET A 113 -5.89 -5.87 3.69
C MET A 113 -4.99 -5.84 2.44
N PHE A 114 -3.75 -6.35 2.51
CA PHE A 114 -2.87 -6.46 1.35
C PHE A 114 -3.44 -7.35 0.23
N LEU A 115 -4.02 -8.50 0.58
CA LEU A 115 -4.71 -9.38 -0.36
C LEU A 115 -5.89 -8.67 -1.05
N SER A 116 -6.68 -7.95 -0.27
CA SER A 116 -7.85 -7.20 -0.76
C SER A 116 -7.44 -6.08 -1.71
N ILE A 117 -6.42 -5.30 -1.34
CA ILE A 117 -5.86 -4.24 -2.19
C ILE A 117 -5.28 -4.84 -3.47
N ASN A 118 -4.46 -5.90 -3.39
CA ASN A 118 -3.90 -6.54 -4.58
C ASN A 118 -4.99 -7.05 -5.53
N SER A 119 -6.02 -7.69 -4.98
CA SER A 119 -7.16 -8.22 -5.75
C SER A 119 -8.00 -7.11 -6.38
N ALA A 120 -8.24 -6.02 -5.65
CA ALA A 120 -8.97 -4.85 -6.13
C ALA A 120 -8.19 -4.12 -7.24
N THR A 121 -6.88 -3.93 -7.07
CA THR A 121 -5.99 -3.36 -8.10
C THR A 121 -5.92 -4.27 -9.33
N LYS A 122 -5.89 -5.60 -9.16
CA LYS A 122 -5.95 -6.52 -10.32
C LYS A 122 -7.26 -6.36 -11.11
N LYS A 123 -8.36 -6.00 -10.45
CA LYS A 123 -9.64 -5.72 -11.09
C LYS A 123 -9.72 -4.33 -11.73
N SER A 124 -8.95 -3.33 -11.26
CA SER A 124 -9.00 -1.96 -11.77
C SER A 124 -8.68 -1.84 -13.27
N GLY A 125 -9.21 -0.79 -13.89
CA GLY A 125 -8.93 -0.46 -15.30
C GLY A 125 -7.45 -0.13 -15.54
N ILE A 126 -6.94 -0.52 -16.71
CA ILE A 126 -5.57 -0.17 -17.14
C ILE A 126 -5.68 1.03 -18.07
N LYS A 127 -5.20 2.19 -17.62
CA LYS A 127 -5.25 3.44 -18.38
C LYS A 127 -4.05 3.53 -19.31
N ILE A 128 -4.29 3.74 -20.61
CA ILE A 128 -3.24 3.81 -21.63
C ILE A 128 -3.29 5.20 -22.27
N SER A 129 -2.14 5.87 -22.33
CA SER A 129 -2.01 7.17 -23.01
C SER A 129 -2.16 7.01 -24.52
N ALA A 130 -2.84 7.96 -25.16
CA ALA A 130 -3.02 8.00 -26.61
C ALA A 130 -1.71 8.30 -27.36
N ASN A 131 -0.86 9.15 -26.78
CA ASN A 131 0.36 9.65 -27.41
C ASN A 131 1.48 8.61 -27.44
N ASN A 132 1.46 7.66 -26.49
CA ASN A 132 2.40 6.55 -26.47
C ASN A 132 1.77 5.26 -25.93
N LYS A 133 0.97 4.61 -26.77
CA LYS A 133 0.20 3.41 -26.39
C LYS A 133 1.09 2.27 -25.92
N HIS A 134 2.20 2.01 -26.63
CA HIS A 134 3.06 0.86 -26.35
C HIS A 134 3.83 1.04 -25.04
N ALA A 135 4.51 2.18 -24.84
CA ALA A 135 5.27 2.40 -23.63
C ALA A 135 4.35 2.56 -22.40
N SER A 136 3.23 3.27 -22.54
CA SER A 136 2.25 3.44 -21.45
C SER A 136 1.67 2.09 -21.00
N LYS A 137 1.36 1.19 -21.94
CA LYS A 137 0.91 -0.18 -21.63
C LYS A 137 1.97 -0.97 -20.86
N LEU A 138 3.21 -1.01 -21.36
CA LEU A 138 4.30 -1.74 -20.69
C LEU A 138 4.58 -1.18 -19.30
N ARG A 139 4.53 0.14 -19.13
CA ARG A 139 4.67 0.84 -17.85
C ARG A 139 3.60 0.38 -16.87
N GLN A 140 2.32 0.40 -17.26
CA GLN A 140 1.22 -0.03 -16.39
C GLN A 140 1.33 -1.50 -15.97
N LEU A 141 1.66 -2.40 -16.89
CA LEU A 141 1.82 -3.83 -16.59
C LEU A 141 2.96 -4.07 -15.61
N LYS A 142 4.11 -3.42 -15.82
CA LYS A 142 5.27 -3.51 -14.90
C LYS A 142 4.97 -2.86 -13.54
N TYR A 143 4.29 -1.72 -13.54
CA TYR A 143 3.90 -1.01 -12.32
C TYR A 143 3.03 -1.88 -11.41
N ARG A 144 2.01 -2.52 -12.00
CA ARG A 144 1.11 -3.47 -11.33
C ARG A 144 1.85 -4.70 -10.84
N LYS A 145 2.70 -5.31 -11.68
CA LYS A 145 3.56 -6.45 -11.29
C LYS A 145 4.43 -6.14 -10.08
N TYR A 146 5.21 -5.06 -10.14
CA TYR A 146 6.14 -4.69 -9.07
C TYR A 146 5.41 -4.30 -7.79
N THR A 147 4.25 -3.63 -7.88
CA THR A 147 3.42 -3.35 -6.70
C THR A 147 2.97 -4.63 -6.01
N SER A 148 2.51 -5.60 -6.79
CA SER A 148 2.04 -6.90 -6.28
C SER A 148 3.16 -7.67 -5.57
N TRP A 149 4.35 -7.70 -6.16
CA TRP A 149 5.54 -8.30 -5.54
C TRP A 149 5.98 -7.56 -4.28
N PHE A 150 5.98 -6.23 -4.28
CA PHE A 150 6.33 -5.44 -3.12
C PHE A 150 5.41 -5.75 -1.94
N PHE A 151 4.08 -5.79 -2.15
CA PHE A 151 3.14 -6.18 -1.09
C PHE A 151 3.37 -7.59 -0.56
N LEU A 152 3.64 -8.58 -1.44
CA LEU A 152 3.93 -9.94 -0.98
C LEU A 152 5.21 -10.00 -0.13
N LEU A 153 6.30 -9.39 -0.61
CA LEU A 153 7.59 -9.40 0.09
C LEU A 153 7.51 -8.68 1.45
N THR A 154 6.82 -7.54 1.50
CA THR A 154 6.55 -6.84 2.77
C THR A 154 5.69 -7.70 3.69
N SER A 155 4.66 -8.37 3.17
CA SER A 155 3.82 -9.29 3.96
C SER A 155 4.64 -10.41 4.57
N ILE A 156 5.54 -11.04 3.81
CA ILE A 156 6.42 -12.11 4.29
C ILE A 156 7.38 -11.57 5.36
N ALA A 157 8.02 -10.44 5.11
CA ALA A 157 8.97 -9.83 6.04
C ALA A 157 8.33 -9.50 7.40
N ILE A 158 7.13 -8.90 7.39
CA ILE A 158 6.38 -8.62 8.63
C ILE A 158 5.92 -9.92 9.30
N THR A 159 5.53 -10.94 8.53
CA THR A 159 5.14 -12.25 9.07
C THR A 159 6.30 -12.90 9.83
N VAL A 160 7.51 -12.89 9.26
CA VAL A 160 8.73 -13.38 9.92
C VAL A 160 8.98 -12.58 11.20
N LEU A 161 8.93 -11.25 11.16
CA LEU A 161 9.12 -10.41 12.33
C LEU A 161 8.16 -10.75 13.47
N ILE A 162 6.86 -10.77 13.19
CA ILE A 162 5.83 -11.00 14.20
C ILE A 162 5.92 -12.42 14.77
N ILE A 163 6.24 -13.43 13.96
CA ILE A 163 6.45 -14.80 14.46
C ILE A 163 7.65 -14.87 15.40
N LEU A 164 8.76 -14.22 15.06
CA LEU A 164 9.94 -14.19 15.93
C LEU A 164 9.62 -13.50 17.27
N LEU A 165 8.88 -12.40 17.25
CA LEU A 165 8.41 -11.73 18.46
C LEU A 165 7.38 -12.57 19.25
N GLN A 166 6.52 -13.33 18.58
CA GLN A 166 5.59 -14.23 19.27
C GLN A 166 6.32 -15.36 20.00
N LEU A 167 7.40 -15.88 19.39
CA LEU A 167 8.22 -16.94 19.99
C LEU A 167 8.98 -16.45 21.23
N THR A 168 9.43 -15.19 21.28
CA THR A 168 10.08 -14.64 22.49
C THR A 168 9.12 -14.48 23.65
N ILE A 169 7.82 -14.31 23.38
CA ILE A 169 6.78 -14.27 24.43
C ILE A 169 6.46 -15.67 24.96
N LEU A 170 6.45 -16.69 24.09
CA LEU A 170 6.14 -18.07 24.46
C LEU A 170 7.30 -18.78 25.14
N TYR A 171 8.53 -18.50 24.72
CA TYR A 171 9.74 -19.16 25.20
C TYR A 171 10.73 -18.12 25.69
N ASP A 172 10.86 -18.06 27.02
CA ASP A 172 11.80 -17.16 27.66
C ASP A 172 13.25 -17.48 27.24
N ASN A 173 14.04 -16.43 27.00
CA ASN A 173 15.45 -16.50 26.59
C ASN A 173 15.76 -17.38 25.36
N ILE A 174 14.80 -17.61 24.45
CA ILE A 174 15.04 -18.34 23.19
C ILE A 174 16.02 -17.62 22.25
N PHE A 175 16.02 -16.28 22.29
CA PHE A 175 16.98 -15.42 21.61
C PHE A 175 17.65 -14.49 22.63
N SER A 176 18.87 -14.03 22.34
CA SER A 176 19.54 -13.05 23.17
C SER A 176 18.90 -11.66 23.05
N ASP A 177 18.96 -10.84 24.11
CA ASP A 177 18.44 -9.47 24.15
C ASP A 177 18.89 -8.64 22.93
N HIS A 178 20.15 -8.82 22.51
CA HIS A 178 20.70 -8.15 21.33
C HIS A 178 19.99 -8.55 20.02
N LEU A 179 19.65 -9.83 19.84
CA LEU A 179 18.94 -10.29 18.65
C LEU A 179 17.49 -9.80 18.64
N VAL A 180 16.81 -9.84 19.79
CA VAL A 180 15.45 -9.32 19.94
C VAL A 180 15.37 -7.83 19.57
N PHE A 181 16.41 -7.06 19.89
CA PHE A 181 16.53 -5.65 19.50
C PHE A 181 16.87 -5.47 18.01
N LEU A 182 17.83 -6.23 17.47
CA LEU A 182 18.35 -6.02 16.12
C LEU A 182 17.40 -6.52 15.00
N ILE A 183 16.67 -7.62 15.23
CA ILE A 183 15.81 -8.23 14.20
C ILE A 183 14.74 -7.24 13.69
N PRO A 184 13.95 -6.56 14.54
CA PRO A 184 13.00 -5.54 14.10
C PRO A 184 13.64 -4.43 13.28
N ILE A 185 14.84 -3.98 13.68
CA ILE A 185 15.59 -2.92 12.98
C ILE A 185 16.01 -3.39 11.60
N ILE A 186 16.62 -4.58 11.50
CA ILE A 186 17.09 -5.15 10.23
C ILE A 186 15.91 -5.34 9.27
N ILE A 187 14.80 -5.91 9.74
CA ILE A 187 13.62 -6.13 8.90
C ILE A 187 13.01 -4.79 8.46
N THR A 188 12.90 -3.82 9.36
CA THR A 188 12.38 -2.48 9.04
C THR A 188 13.25 -1.77 8.01
N LEU A 189 14.58 -1.75 8.22
CA LEU A 189 15.53 -1.18 7.24
C LEU A 189 15.46 -1.90 5.90
N SER A 190 15.33 -3.23 5.89
CA SER A 190 15.17 -4.01 4.66
C SER A 190 13.91 -3.62 3.89
N ILE A 191 12.78 -3.42 4.59
CA ILE A 191 11.52 -2.94 3.99
C ILE A 191 11.70 -1.52 3.43
N LEU A 192 12.36 -0.61 4.17
CA LEU A 192 12.61 0.75 3.74
C LEU A 192 13.50 0.81 2.49
N ILE A 193 14.59 0.04 2.48
CA ILE A 193 15.46 -0.12 1.30
C ILE A 193 14.66 -0.68 0.13
N GLY A 194 13.85 -1.72 0.37
CA GLY A 194 12.95 -2.28 -0.64
C GLY A 194 11.98 -1.24 -1.22
N ALA A 195 11.41 -0.36 -0.38
CA ALA A 195 10.51 0.71 -0.81
C ALA A 195 11.22 1.79 -1.63
N ILE A 196 12.46 2.14 -1.28
CA ILE A 196 13.30 3.07 -2.05
C ILE A 196 13.63 2.47 -3.42
N LEU A 197 14.10 1.21 -3.45
CA LEU A 197 14.42 0.50 -4.70
C LEU A 197 13.19 0.34 -5.60
N PHE A 198 12.04 0.03 -5.00
CA PHE A 198 10.75 -0.02 -5.70
C PHE A 198 10.42 1.34 -6.32
N THR A 199 10.50 2.43 -5.56
CA THR A 199 10.20 3.78 -6.06
C THR A 199 11.14 4.18 -7.20
N ILE A 200 12.46 3.96 -7.05
CA ILE A 200 13.45 4.23 -8.11
C ILE A 200 13.16 3.39 -9.36
N LYS A 201 12.80 2.11 -9.18
CA LYS A 201 12.48 1.23 -10.31
C LYS A 201 11.27 1.73 -11.09
N LEU A 202 10.24 2.23 -10.40
CA LEU A 202 9.04 2.75 -11.02
C LEU A 202 9.27 4.10 -11.69
N GLU A 203 10.02 5.00 -11.05
CA GLU A 203 10.40 6.29 -11.62
C GLU A 203 11.17 6.13 -12.94
N ARG A 204 12.08 5.15 -13.01
CA ARG A 204 12.80 4.82 -14.25
C ARG A 204 11.87 4.33 -15.36
N LEU A 205 10.76 3.66 -15.03
CA LEU A 205 9.76 3.25 -16.03
C LEU A 205 8.95 4.44 -16.54
N ASN A 206 8.67 5.43 -15.70
CA ASN A 206 7.98 6.65 -16.10
C ASN A 206 8.81 7.44 -17.11
N ARG A 207 10.08 7.73 -16.80
CA ARG A 207 10.98 8.47 -17.69
C ARG A 207 11.22 7.78 -19.03
N GLY A 208 11.32 6.45 -19.03
CA GLY A 208 11.48 5.67 -20.26
C GLY A 208 10.26 5.71 -21.18
N ALA A 209 9.06 6.00 -20.65
CA ALA A 209 7.84 6.14 -21.43
C ALA A 209 7.64 7.58 -21.97
N GLU A 210 8.13 8.59 -21.24
CA GLU A 210 8.09 10.00 -21.64
C GLU A 210 9.04 10.29 -22.82
N GLY A 211 10.21 9.66 -22.87
CA GLY A 211 11.19 9.86 -23.96
C GLY A 211 10.77 9.34 -25.35
N GLU A 212 9.63 8.63 -25.45
CA GLU A 212 9.06 8.10 -26.69
C GLU A 212 7.76 8.83 -27.09
N GLU A 213 7.37 9.92 -26.42
CA GLU A 213 6.19 10.70 -26.80
C GLU A 213 6.35 11.31 -28.20
N GLN A 214 5.51 10.87 -29.13
CA GLN A 214 5.33 11.58 -30.39
C GLN A 214 4.49 12.82 -30.10
N ASP A 215 5.11 13.99 -30.26
CA ASP A 215 4.53 15.32 -30.06
C ASP A 215 3.47 15.62 -31.14
N THR A 216 2.35 14.89 -31.06
CA THR A 216 1.15 15.17 -31.84
C THR A 216 0.34 16.20 -31.07
N LYS A 217 0.59 17.48 -31.39
CA LYS A 217 -0.02 18.67 -30.75
C LYS A 217 -1.55 18.68 -30.72
N GLU A 218 -2.21 17.77 -31.44
CA GLU A 218 -3.68 17.69 -31.56
C GLU A 218 -4.34 16.69 -30.61
N ILE A 219 -3.58 15.80 -29.96
CA ILE A 219 -4.13 14.75 -29.10
C ILE A 219 -3.57 14.91 -27.69
N SER A 220 -4.43 15.33 -26.76
CA SER A 220 -4.16 15.10 -25.35
C SER A 220 -4.63 13.70 -25.00
N SER A 221 -3.78 12.91 -24.34
CA SER A 221 -4.30 11.82 -23.51
C SER A 221 -5.33 12.40 -22.57
N PHE A 222 -6.55 11.84 -22.52
CA PHE A 222 -7.65 12.27 -21.65
C PHE A 222 -7.12 12.61 -20.24
N ASP A 223 -6.89 13.90 -19.98
CA ASP A 223 -6.48 14.39 -18.68
C ASP A 223 -7.80 14.52 -17.93
N GLY A 224 -8.18 13.44 -17.23
CA GLY A 224 -9.43 13.38 -16.45
C GLY A 224 -9.42 14.31 -15.24
N ASP A 225 -8.94 15.55 -15.40
CA ASP A 225 -8.82 16.62 -14.41
C ASP A 225 -10.11 16.84 -13.66
N SER A 226 -11.23 16.75 -14.39
CA SER A 226 -12.58 16.87 -13.83
C SER A 226 -12.86 15.89 -12.68
N TYR A 227 -12.22 14.72 -12.67
CA TYR A 227 -12.35 13.71 -11.62
C TYR A 227 -11.32 13.84 -10.49
N TRP A 228 -10.25 14.63 -10.66
CA TRP A 228 -9.24 14.87 -9.62
C TRP A 228 -9.59 16.12 -8.79
N LYS A 229 -10.38 15.95 -7.74
CA LYS A 229 -10.80 17.02 -6.84
C LYS A 229 -9.59 17.57 -6.07
N GLY A 230 -9.35 18.88 -6.24
CA GLY A 230 -8.18 19.56 -5.70
C GLY A 230 -6.85 18.96 -6.17
N GLY A 231 -6.84 18.29 -7.33
CA GLY A 231 -5.64 17.69 -7.93
C GLY A 231 -5.10 16.42 -7.25
N LEU A 232 -5.62 16.03 -6.09
CA LEU A 232 -5.14 14.88 -5.30
C LEU A 232 -6.17 13.78 -5.09
N ILE A 233 -7.45 14.14 -5.00
CA ILE A 233 -8.52 13.20 -4.63
C ILE A 233 -9.25 12.75 -5.89
N TYR A 234 -9.11 11.48 -6.26
CA TYR A 234 -9.83 10.93 -7.40
C TYR A 234 -11.28 10.58 -7.02
N PHE A 235 -12.24 11.11 -7.77
CA PHE A 235 -13.66 10.91 -7.56
C PHE A 235 -14.38 10.73 -8.90
N ASN A 236 -14.59 9.48 -9.31
CA ASN A 236 -15.33 9.15 -10.53
C ASN A 236 -16.34 8.02 -10.28
N LYS A 237 -17.64 8.34 -10.28
CA LYS A 237 -18.72 7.36 -10.08
C LYS A 237 -18.86 6.36 -11.23
N SER A 238 -18.45 6.75 -12.44
CA SER A 238 -18.54 5.91 -13.64
C SER A 238 -17.35 4.94 -13.77
N ASP A 239 -16.29 5.14 -12.98
CA ASP A 239 -15.14 4.25 -12.92
C ASP A 239 -15.34 3.19 -11.83
N PRO A 240 -15.55 1.90 -12.17
CA PRO A 240 -15.76 0.85 -11.19
C PRO A 240 -14.48 0.48 -10.41
N SER A 241 -13.32 1.02 -10.79
CA SER A 241 -12.05 0.76 -10.12
C SER A 241 -12.10 1.26 -8.67
N ILE A 242 -11.71 0.39 -7.73
CA ILE A 242 -11.59 0.74 -6.30
C ILE A 242 -10.32 1.55 -6.08
N PHE A 243 -9.20 1.07 -6.62
CA PHE A 243 -7.91 1.74 -6.59
C PHE A 243 -7.51 2.19 -7.99
N VAL A 244 -7.00 3.41 -8.08
CA VAL A 244 -6.47 4.01 -9.30
C VAL A 244 -5.05 4.50 -9.04
N GLU A 245 -4.23 4.57 -10.08
CA GLU A 245 -2.88 5.14 -9.95
C GLU A 245 -2.98 6.61 -9.51
N LYS A 246 -2.06 7.04 -8.65
CA LYS A 246 -1.96 8.45 -8.26
C LYS A 246 -1.63 9.29 -9.48
N ARG A 247 -2.21 10.50 -9.53
CA ARG A 247 -1.91 11.49 -10.57
C ARG A 247 -0.43 11.87 -10.60
N PHE A 248 0.15 12.02 -9.40
CA PHE A 248 1.54 12.44 -9.24
C PHE A 248 2.29 11.46 -8.33
N GLY A 249 3.54 11.18 -8.70
CA GLY A 249 4.44 10.33 -7.95
C GLY A 249 4.10 8.84 -8.04
N VAL A 250 4.59 8.08 -7.07
CA VAL A 250 4.41 6.63 -7.00
C VAL A 250 3.30 6.28 -6.01
N GLY A 251 2.27 5.62 -6.51
CA GLY A 251 1.38 4.79 -5.71
C GLY A 251 0.00 4.60 -6.33
N TRP A 252 -0.85 3.93 -5.58
CA TRP A 252 -2.28 3.86 -5.83
C TRP A 252 -3.02 4.75 -4.84
N THR A 253 -4.17 5.27 -5.24
CA THR A 253 -5.12 6.00 -4.39
C THR A 253 -6.51 5.39 -4.55
N LEU A 254 -7.38 5.68 -3.60
CA LEU A 254 -8.78 5.25 -3.67
C LEU A 254 -9.52 6.07 -4.71
N ASN A 255 -10.43 5.44 -5.45
CA ASN A 255 -11.55 6.15 -6.03
C ASN A 255 -12.57 6.43 -4.93
N PHE A 256 -12.60 7.67 -4.44
CA PHE A 256 -13.48 8.09 -3.34
C PHE A 256 -14.97 8.05 -3.71
N ALA A 257 -15.31 7.84 -4.98
CA ALA A 257 -16.67 7.58 -5.41
C ALA A 257 -17.12 6.11 -5.20
N ASN A 258 -16.21 5.20 -4.82
CA ASN A 258 -16.48 3.77 -4.67
C ASN A 258 -16.63 3.37 -3.18
N PRO A 259 -17.86 3.02 -2.70
CA PRO A 259 -18.10 2.67 -1.30
C PRO A 259 -17.28 1.49 -0.77
N ILE A 260 -17.02 0.49 -1.62
CA ILE A 260 -16.27 -0.72 -1.24
C ILE A 260 -14.83 -0.37 -0.86
N GLY A 261 -14.28 0.68 -1.48
CA GLY A 261 -12.96 1.19 -1.15
C GLY A 261 -12.81 1.59 0.32
N TYR A 262 -13.83 2.25 0.87
CA TYR A 262 -13.84 2.62 2.28
C TYR A 262 -13.85 1.39 3.19
N VAL A 263 -14.59 0.35 2.82
CA VAL A 263 -14.63 -0.90 3.60
C VAL A 263 -13.25 -1.57 3.60
N ILE A 264 -12.60 -1.68 2.43
CA ILE A 264 -11.28 -2.33 2.30
C ILE A 264 -10.19 -1.61 3.11
N VAL A 265 -10.30 -0.28 3.28
CA VAL A 265 -9.28 0.51 3.99
C VAL A 265 -9.65 0.72 5.46
N PHE A 266 -10.84 1.24 5.74
CA PHE A 266 -11.19 1.73 7.08
C PHE A 266 -11.63 0.62 8.04
N VAL A 267 -12.24 -0.48 7.55
CA VAL A 267 -12.63 -1.59 8.45
C VAL A 267 -11.39 -2.28 9.05
N PRO A 268 -10.35 -2.66 8.26
CA PRO A 268 -9.11 -3.17 8.83
C PRO A 268 -8.44 -2.20 9.81
N LEU A 269 -8.40 -0.90 9.49
CA LEU A 269 -7.83 0.12 10.38
C LEU A 269 -8.59 0.24 11.70
N LEU A 270 -9.93 0.22 11.64
CA LEU A 270 -10.77 0.23 12.84
C LEU A 270 -10.49 -1.00 13.71
N ILE A 271 -10.39 -2.19 13.11
CA ILE A 271 -10.07 -3.42 13.85
C ILE A 271 -8.71 -3.31 14.54
N ILE A 272 -7.68 -2.81 13.84
CA ILE A 272 -6.34 -2.62 14.42
C ILE A 272 -6.40 -1.63 15.60
N ILE A 273 -7.12 -0.52 15.46
CA ILE A 273 -7.28 0.47 16.53
C ILE A 273 -8.00 -0.15 17.73
N LEU A 274 -9.09 -0.89 17.50
CA LEU A 274 -9.83 -1.56 18.57
C LEU A 274 -8.96 -2.57 19.31
N LEU A 275 -8.20 -3.41 18.59
CA LEU A 275 -7.27 -4.35 19.21
C LEU A 275 -6.21 -3.61 20.06
N SER A 276 -5.62 -2.55 19.51
CA SER A 276 -4.59 -1.75 20.21
C SER A 276 -5.10 -1.00 21.44
N ILE A 277 -6.41 -0.76 21.59
CA ILE A 277 -7.01 -0.11 22.77
C ILE A 277 -7.45 -1.15 23.81
N ILE A 278 -7.81 -2.36 23.36
CA ILE A 278 -8.22 -3.47 24.25
C ILE A 278 -7.00 -4.08 24.96
N GLU A 279 -5.82 -3.98 24.34
CA GLU A 279 -4.51 -4.31 24.93
C GLU A 279 -4.04 -3.27 25.93
#